data_AF-A0A1V3XUK1-F1
#
_entry.id   AF-A0A1V3XUK1-F1
#
_cell.length_a   1.000
_cell.length_b   1.000
_cell.length_c   1.000
_cell.angle_alpha   90.00
_cell.angle_beta   90.00
_cell.angle_gamma   90.00
#
_symmetry.space_group_name_H-M   'P 1'
#
loop_
_entity.id
_entity.type
_entity.pdbx_description
1 polymer ?
#
loop_
_entity_poly.entity_id
_entity_poly.type
_entity_poly.pdbx_seq_one_letter_code
_entity_poly.pdbx_strand_id
1 'polypeptide(L)' 'MGRDASTLKPMLAAGKCVAIESPHPSPLSASRGFFGSRPFSRANELLSGMGADPIDWRLP' A
#
# COMPACT_ATOMS: atom_id res chain seq x y z
N MET A 1 -3.41 -4.92 2.78
CA MET A 1 -3.69 -4.30 4.11
C MET A 1 -4.15 -5.38 5.07
N GLY A 2 -3.70 -5.36 6.32
CA GLY A 2 -4.02 -6.40 7.31
C GLY A 2 -3.05 -7.59 7.32
N ARG A 3 -3.13 -8.41 8.39
CA ARG A 3 -2.18 -9.50 8.67
C ARG A 3 -2.13 -10.54 7.56
N ASP A 4 -3.28 -11.00 7.10
CA ASP A 4 -3.36 -12.02 6.06
C ASP A 4 -2.71 -11.54 4.76
N ALA A 5 -2.94 -10.29 4.37
CA ALA A 5 -2.30 -9.69 3.21
C ALA A 5 -0.77 -9.54 3.38
N SER A 6 -0.29 -9.22 4.58
CA SER A 6 1.15 -9.14 4.87
C SER A 6 1.88 -10.47 4.69
N THR A 7 1.19 -11.60 4.78
CA THR A 7 1.80 -12.93 4.54
C THR A 7 2.29 -13.12 3.10
N LEU A 8 1.80 -12.31 2.15
CA LEU A 8 2.19 -12.37 0.74
C LEU A 8 3.53 -11.65 0.46
N LYS A 9 4.04 -10.85 1.40
CA LYS A 9 5.27 -10.06 1.23
C LYS A 9 6.48 -10.88 0.74
N PRO A 10 6.76 -12.10 1.25
CA PRO A 10 7.88 -12.91 0.77
C PRO A 10 7.79 -13.24 -0.73
N MET A 11 6.58 -13.37 -1.27
CA MET A 11 6.37 -13.65 -2.70
C MET A 11 6.74 -12.44 -3.59
N LEU A 12 6.75 -11.23 -3.03
CA LEU A 12 7.11 -10.00 -3.73
C LEU A 12 8.62 -9.72 -3.68
N ALA A 13 9.38 -10.43 -2.82
CA ALA A 13 10.79 -10.14 -2.56
C ALA A 13 11.73 -10.50 -3.73
N ALA A 14 11.34 -11.45 -4.57
CA ALA A 14 12.15 -11.88 -5.72
C ALA A 14 12.02 -10.97 -6.95
N GLY A 15 11.01 -10.08 -6.97
CA GLY A 15 10.76 -9.15 -8.07
C GLY A 15 11.26 -7.73 -7.77
N LYS A 16 11.18 -6.85 -8.78
CA LYS A 16 11.32 -5.38 -8.59
C LYS A 16 10.04 -4.77 -8.01
N CYS A 17 9.49 -5.39 -6.98
CA CYS A 17 8.22 -5.01 -6.36
C CYS A 17 8.48 -4.30 -5.04
N VAL A 18 7.68 -3.27 -4.74
CA VAL A 18 7.67 -2.60 -3.44
C VAL A 18 6.28 -2.76 -2.82
N ALA A 19 6.23 -3.13 -1.55
CA ALA A 19 4.98 -3.32 -0.82
C ALA A 19 4.70 -2.16 0.15
N ILE A 20 3.48 -1.63 0.12
CA ILE A 20 2.95 -0.74 1.17
C ILE A 20 2.08 -1.57 2.09
N GLU A 21 2.43 -1.59 3.38
CA GLU A 21 1.70 -2.30 4.41
C GLU A 21 1.11 -1.33 5.43
N SER A 22 -0.09 -1.64 5.90
CA SER A 22 -0.75 -0.98 7.03
C SER A 22 -1.81 -1.91 7.62
N PRO A 23 -2.32 -1.63 8.85
CA PRO A 23 -3.50 -2.29 9.39
C PRO A 23 -4.68 -2.26 8.42
N HIS A 24 -5.60 -3.22 8.56
CA HIS A 24 -6.78 -3.29 7.70
C HIS A 24 -7.73 -2.09 7.95
N PRO A 25 -8.40 -1.54 6.93
CA PRO A 25 -9.35 -0.43 7.06
C PRO A 25 -10.63 -0.74 7.86
N SER A 26 -10.85 -2.00 8.26
CA SER A 26 -12.03 -2.34 9.06
C SER A 26 -12.00 -1.60 10.41
N PRO A 27 -13.18 -1.25 10.97
CA PRO A 27 -13.26 -0.48 12.22
C PRO A 27 -12.45 -1.09 13.38
N LEU A 28 -12.31 -2.41 13.41
CA LEU A 28 -11.57 -3.15 14.44
C LEU A 28 -10.05 -2.85 14.46
N SER A 29 -9.48 -2.40 13.34
CA SER A 29 -8.03 -2.18 13.23
C SER A 29 -7.63 -0.84 12.60
N ALA A 30 -8.56 -0.08 12.03
CA ALA A 30 -8.20 1.11 11.26
C ALA A 30 -7.46 2.18 12.08
N SER A 31 -7.88 2.40 13.33
CA SER A 31 -7.23 3.34 14.26
C SER A 31 -5.82 2.92 14.68
N ARG A 32 -5.44 1.64 14.47
CA ARG A 32 -4.12 1.13 14.82
C ARG A 32 -3.03 1.51 13.80
N GLY A 33 -3.38 2.27 12.76
CA GLY A 33 -2.42 2.79 11.78
C GLY A 33 -2.86 2.74 10.32
N PHE A 34 -4.11 2.41 10.00
CA PHE A 34 -4.64 2.61 8.64
C PHE A 34 -4.87 4.11 8.39
N PHE A 35 -5.54 4.80 9.31
CA PHE A 35 -5.70 6.24 9.24
C PHE A 35 -4.32 6.92 9.36
N GLY A 36 -4.03 7.84 8.44
CA GLY A 36 -2.71 8.48 8.33
C GLY A 36 -1.67 7.68 7.54
N SER A 37 -1.95 6.44 7.11
CA SER A 37 -0.99 5.62 6.35
C SER A 37 -0.73 6.10 4.92
N ARG A 38 -1.62 6.97 4.37
CA ARG A 38 -1.54 7.61 3.05
C ARG A 38 -1.16 6.64 1.90
N PRO A 39 -1.86 5.50 1.74
CA PRO A 39 -1.42 4.45 0.85
C PRO A 39 -1.44 4.87 -0.63
N PHE A 40 -2.38 5.73 -1.03
CA PHE A 40 -2.52 6.18 -2.42
C PHE A 40 -1.40 7.13 -2.86
N SER A 41 -1.10 8.16 -2.07
CA SER A 41 -0.01 9.09 -2.41
C SER A 41 1.35 8.40 -2.36
N ARG A 42 1.59 7.55 -1.35
CA ARG A 42 2.82 6.75 -1.26
C ARG A 42 2.97 5.78 -2.42
N ALA A 43 1.87 5.18 -2.91
CA ALA A 43 1.93 4.33 -4.09
C ALA A 43 2.40 5.11 -5.32
N ASN A 44 1.87 6.33 -5.53
CA ASN A 44 2.31 7.20 -6.62
C ASN A 44 3.75 7.66 -6.46
N GLU A 45 4.20 8.01 -5.25
CA GLU A 45 5.61 8.33 -4.97
C GLU A 45 6.55 7.18 -5.34
N LEU A 46 6.18 5.93 -5.01
CA LEU A 46 6.95 4.75 -5.38
C LEU A 46 6.96 4.51 -6.90
N LEU A 47 5.81 4.66 -7.57
CA LEU A 47 5.72 4.50 -9.03
C LEU A 47 6.62 5.52 -9.73
N SER A 48 6.49 6.80 -9.38
CA SER A 48 7.33 7.86 -9.94
C SER A 48 8.81 7.64 -9.65
N GLY A 49 9.17 7.19 -8.44
CA GLY A 49 10.55 6.82 -8.09
C GLY A 49 11.10 5.62 -8.89
N MET A 50 10.23 4.75 -9.38
CA MET A 50 10.60 3.63 -10.28
C MET A 50 10.52 4.00 -11.77
N GLY A 51 10.18 5.24 -12.11
CA GLY A 51 10.03 5.70 -13.50
C GLY A 51 8.70 5.27 -14.15
N ALA A 52 7.70 4.89 -13.36
CA ALA A 52 6.35 4.58 -13.81
C ALA A 52 5.40 5.76 -13.57
N ASP A 53 4.35 5.84 -14.38
CA ASP A 53 3.32 6.87 -14.23
C ASP A 53 2.50 6.68 -12.94
N PRO A 54 2.17 7.76 -12.22
CA PRO A 54 1.30 7.69 -11.05
C PRO A 54 -0.14 7.32 -11.45
N ILE A 55 -0.87 6.68 -10.53
CA ILE A 55 -2.27 6.33 -10.74
C ILE A 55 -3.17 7.52 -10.39
N ASP A 56 -4.18 7.77 -11.23
CA ASP A 56 -5.27 8.67 -10.90
C ASP A 56 -6.29 7.94 -10.00
N TRP A 57 -6.32 8.33 -8.73
CA TRP A 57 -7.20 7.72 -7.71
C TRP A 57 -8.57 8.40 -7.59
N ARG A 58 -8.86 9.43 -8.41
CA ARG A 58 -10.14 10.11 -8.37
C ARG A 58 -11.25 9.17 -8.86
N LEU A 59 -12.29 9.06 -8.05
CA LEU A 59 -13.52 8.36 -8.42
C LEU A 59 -14.51 9.36 -9.03
N PRO A 60 -15.40 8.93 -9.96
CA PRO A 60 -16.42 9.79 -10.54
C PRO A 60 -17.38 10.36 -9.49
#